data_AF-A0A932LRQ1-F1
#
_entry.id   AF-A0A932LRQ1-F1
#
_cell.length_a   1.000
_cell.length_b   1.000
_cell.length_c   1.000
_cell.angle_alpha   90.00
_cell.angle_beta   90.00
_cell.angle_gamma   90.00
#
_symmetry.space_group_name_H-M   'P 1'
#
loop_
_entity.id
_entity.type
_entity.pdbx_description
1 polymer ?
#
loop_
_entity_poly.entity_id
_entity_poly.type
_entity_poly.pdbx_seq_one_letter_code
_entity_poly.pdbx_strand_id
1 'polypeptide(L)'
;MSPRPVIATGQQIGAGWSPALSVAKALAALAEARRAGAEAVYWMADEDHDRAEVASVVGGANGRLTRHRFRFDARPGTATGWLPWESGHQAEAARLWGPLPEPQAPTLRGHALALGQPLWDRGLRPFSPTDPAVREPIQAQLARWRALNLEDLLARQADVLESQGAPLPLDPRAQAAWFSLDPRTGRRQRLERGEPLPGSHWLSPGAAIRPLMQSLLLPVAAVVLGPSERAYWRLCEPLWERVELAAPKILPRPSVYVVPKGFTIHPSQLEALKVGAWDRLAGWPGPLPTQRFQVSEPDPSWPGALQDRFRKEQVRSRERLSKLDRRLQREASAQVLGGDPERLRQTLFPFGRAQERVQPGLPWLRSGELLDAILERMDGATPLILVEER
;
A
#
# COMPACT_ATOMS: atom_id res chain seq x y z
N MET A 1 24.26 5.72 27.86
CA MET A 1 23.56 4.55 27.28
C MET A 1 23.58 4.73 25.78
N SER A 2 24.11 3.78 25.01
CA SER A 2 24.00 3.82 23.54
C SER A 2 22.53 3.84 23.15
N PRO A 3 22.12 4.62 22.13
CA PRO A 3 20.73 4.67 21.73
C PRO A 3 20.26 3.28 21.28
N ARG A 4 19.02 2.91 21.64
CA ARG A 4 18.45 1.62 21.22
C ARG A 4 18.38 1.56 19.69
N PRO A 5 18.65 0.40 19.08
CA PRO A 5 18.50 0.23 17.64
C PRO A 5 17.04 0.45 17.24
N VAL A 6 16.82 0.98 16.04
CA VAL A 6 15.48 1.27 15.50
C VAL A 6 15.13 0.27 14.40
N ILE A 7 13.90 -0.28 14.48
CA ILE A 7 13.21 -0.90 13.35
C ILE A 7 12.25 0.13 12.77
N ALA A 8 12.54 0.61 11.57
CA ALA A 8 11.75 1.65 10.93
C ALA A 8 10.82 1.07 9.85
N THR A 9 9.69 1.74 9.67
CA THR A 9 8.88 1.66 8.47
C THR A 9 8.27 3.03 8.21
N GLY A 10 7.49 3.21 7.16
CA GLY A 10 6.83 4.49 6.94
C GLY A 10 5.97 4.51 5.70
N GLN A 11 5.08 5.49 5.59
CA GLN A 11 4.26 5.70 4.41
C GLN A 11 3.89 7.18 4.33
N GLN A 12 3.42 7.64 3.16
CA GLN A 12 2.70 8.91 3.09
C GLN A 12 1.49 8.88 4.02
N ILE A 13 1.15 10.06 4.56
CA ILE A 13 0.07 10.24 5.52
C ILE A 13 -1.28 10.38 4.82
N GLY A 14 -1.74 9.28 4.19
CA GLY A 14 -3.03 9.23 3.52
C GLY A 14 -4.21 9.43 4.47
N ALA A 15 -5.26 10.10 4.01
CA ALA A 15 -6.48 10.28 4.80
C ALA A 15 -7.06 8.91 5.23
N GLY A 16 -7.38 8.76 6.52
CA GLY A 16 -7.91 7.50 7.06
C GLY A 16 -6.87 6.37 7.17
N TRP A 17 -5.57 6.69 7.23
CA TRP A 17 -4.48 5.72 7.16
C TRP A 17 -4.55 4.85 5.89
N SER A 18 -4.95 5.49 4.79
CA SER A 18 -5.09 4.81 3.50
C SER A 18 -3.74 4.68 2.80
N PRO A 19 -3.44 3.54 2.16
CA PRO A 19 -4.20 2.29 2.20
C PRO A 19 -3.84 1.45 3.45
N ALA A 20 -4.65 0.46 3.80
CA ALA A 20 -4.54 -0.33 5.04
C ALA A 20 -3.20 -1.06 5.22
N LEU A 21 -2.43 -1.27 4.14
CA LEU A 21 -1.05 -1.74 4.21
C LEU A 21 -0.17 -0.86 5.09
N SER A 22 -0.52 0.43 5.28
CA SER A 22 0.17 1.35 6.19
C SER A 22 0.12 0.83 7.63
N VAL A 23 -1.02 0.27 8.03
CA VAL A 23 -1.21 -0.39 9.33
C VAL A 23 -0.45 -1.72 9.36
N ALA A 24 -0.50 -2.52 8.29
CA ALA A 24 0.30 -3.75 8.22
C ALA A 24 1.81 -3.49 8.34
N LYS A 25 2.32 -2.41 7.72
CA LYS A 25 3.72 -1.94 7.83
C LYS A 25 4.07 -1.62 9.27
N ALA A 26 3.23 -0.79 9.89
CA ALA A 26 3.38 -0.37 11.28
C ALA A 26 3.44 -1.58 12.25
N LEU A 27 2.50 -2.51 12.13
CA LEU A 27 2.47 -3.73 12.96
C LEU A 27 3.68 -4.62 12.70
N ALA A 28 4.13 -4.76 11.45
CA ALA A 28 5.30 -5.57 11.13
C ALA A 28 6.59 -4.98 11.73
N ALA A 29 6.78 -3.66 11.67
CA ALA A 29 7.90 -3.00 12.35
C ALA A 29 7.84 -3.19 13.87
N LEU A 30 6.63 -3.13 14.45
CA LEU A 30 6.43 -3.37 15.88
C LEU A 30 6.76 -4.80 16.28
N ALA A 31 6.33 -5.80 15.50
CA ALA A 31 6.63 -7.22 15.76
C ALA A 31 8.14 -7.50 15.72
N GLU A 32 8.82 -6.98 14.69
CA GLU A 32 10.28 -7.09 14.55
C GLU A 32 11.02 -6.39 15.70
N ALA A 33 10.58 -5.19 16.10
CA ALA A 33 11.18 -4.46 17.20
C ALA A 33 11.05 -5.21 18.53
N ARG A 34 9.88 -5.79 18.80
CA ARG A 34 9.65 -6.63 19.99
C ARG A 34 10.57 -7.84 20.02
N ARG A 35 10.76 -8.53 18.88
CA ARG A 35 11.68 -9.67 18.78
C ARG A 35 13.15 -9.28 18.97
N ALA A 36 13.54 -8.11 18.47
CA ALA A 36 14.93 -7.65 18.53
C ALA A 36 15.28 -6.85 19.80
N GLY A 37 14.32 -6.56 20.68
CA GLY A 37 14.53 -5.64 21.82
C GLY A 37 14.84 -4.20 21.39
N ALA A 38 14.30 -3.80 20.23
CA ALA A 38 14.55 -2.53 19.55
C ALA A 38 13.36 -1.56 19.69
N GLU A 39 13.52 -0.32 19.23
CA GLU A 39 12.41 0.63 19.12
C GLU A 39 11.73 0.53 17.76
N ALA A 40 10.40 0.58 17.73
CA ALA A 40 9.64 0.62 16.49
C ALA A 40 9.33 2.07 16.11
N VAL A 41 9.70 2.49 14.90
CA VAL A 41 9.45 3.85 14.40
C VAL A 41 8.62 3.82 13.12
N TYR A 42 7.58 4.65 13.11
CA TYR A 42 6.79 4.94 11.92
C TYR A 42 7.18 6.31 11.35
N TRP A 43 7.96 6.28 10.28
CA TRP A 43 8.33 7.45 9.50
C TRP A 43 7.12 8.00 8.74
N MET A 44 6.68 9.18 9.13
CA MET A 44 5.63 9.92 8.43
C MET A 44 6.27 10.61 7.22
N ALA A 45 5.92 10.19 6.00
CA ALA A 45 6.44 10.84 4.79
C ALA A 45 5.67 12.14 4.49
N ASP A 46 5.64 13.03 5.49
CA ASP A 46 4.84 14.26 5.52
C ASP A 46 5.50 15.46 4.82
N GLU A 47 6.76 15.30 4.37
CA GLU A 47 7.41 16.20 3.41
C GLU A 47 7.10 15.87 1.95
N ASP A 48 6.50 14.71 1.65
CA ASP A 48 6.07 14.39 0.28
C ASP A 48 4.97 15.37 -0.16
N HIS A 49 4.83 15.64 -1.46
CA HIS A 49 3.87 16.61 -2.01
C HIS A 49 2.91 15.98 -3.04
N ASP A 50 2.87 14.65 -3.16
CA ASP A 50 1.85 13.96 -3.94
C ASP A 50 0.48 14.01 -3.24
N ARG A 51 -0.22 15.13 -3.47
CA ARG A 51 -1.58 15.35 -2.98
C ARG A 51 -2.57 14.33 -3.54
N ALA A 52 -2.39 13.90 -4.79
CA ALA A 52 -3.37 13.07 -5.47
C ALA A 52 -3.44 11.68 -4.84
N GLU A 53 -2.29 11.16 -4.42
CA GLU A 53 -2.19 9.90 -3.69
C GLU A 53 -2.87 9.99 -2.32
N VAL A 54 -2.49 10.94 -1.47
CA VAL A 54 -3.01 11.01 -0.09
C VAL A 54 -4.49 11.42 0.02
N ALA A 55 -5.01 12.10 -1.01
CA ALA A 55 -6.41 12.51 -1.08
C ALA A 55 -7.37 11.39 -1.50
N SER A 56 -6.86 10.38 -2.20
CA SER A 56 -7.69 9.35 -2.84
C SER A 56 -7.92 8.18 -1.88
N VAL A 57 -9.17 7.98 -1.47
CA VAL A 57 -9.55 6.97 -0.49
C VAL A 57 -10.75 6.15 -0.98
N VAL A 58 -11.10 5.12 -0.20
CA VAL A 58 -12.33 4.36 -0.39
C VAL A 58 -13.18 4.49 0.88
N GLY A 59 -14.47 4.76 0.70
CA GLY A 59 -15.47 4.78 1.76
C GLY A 59 -16.58 3.76 1.49
N GLY A 60 -17.43 3.55 2.49
CA GLY A 60 -18.65 2.75 2.34
C GLY A 60 -19.87 3.67 2.20
N ALA A 61 -20.62 3.53 1.13
CA ALA A 61 -21.96 4.10 1.01
C ALA A 61 -22.94 2.98 0.64
N ASN A 62 -24.00 2.80 1.45
CA ASN A 62 -25.05 1.79 1.22
C ASN A 62 -24.51 0.36 1.00
N GLY A 63 -23.50 -0.04 1.79
CA GLY A 63 -22.90 -1.38 1.70
C GLY A 63 -22.02 -1.61 0.46
N ARG A 64 -21.73 -0.58 -0.34
CA ARG A 64 -20.80 -0.65 -1.48
C ARG A 64 -19.59 0.26 -1.26
N LEU A 65 -18.43 -0.22 -1.69
CA LEU A 65 -17.21 0.57 -1.71
C LEU A 65 -17.28 1.63 -2.80
N THR A 66 -17.13 2.90 -2.43
CA THR A 66 -17.09 4.04 -3.34
C THR A 66 -15.76 4.74 -3.21
N ARG A 67 -15.19 5.14 -4.36
CA ARG A 67 -13.99 5.98 -4.36
C ARG A 67 -14.37 7.38 -3.93
N HIS A 68 -13.56 7.97 -3.09
CA HIS A 68 -13.72 9.33 -2.62
C HIS A 68 -12.38 10.08 -2.73
N ARG A 69 -12.44 11.39 -2.97
CA ARG A 69 -11.24 12.23 -3.02
C ARG A 69 -11.46 13.51 -2.23
N PHE A 70 -10.69 13.66 -1.16
CA PHE A 70 -10.67 14.91 -0.38
C PHE A 70 -10.08 16.06 -1.20
N ARG A 71 -10.64 17.25 -1.03
CA ARG A 71 -10.17 18.47 -1.70
C ARG A 71 -9.50 19.38 -0.68
N PHE A 72 -8.19 19.51 -0.81
CA PHE A 72 -7.39 20.39 0.06
C PHE A 72 -7.21 21.76 -0.59
N ASP A 73 -7.64 22.82 0.09
CA ASP A 73 -7.36 24.20 -0.30
C ASP A 73 -5.93 24.58 0.08
N ALA A 74 -4.98 24.19 -0.77
CA ALA A 74 -3.56 24.47 -0.58
C ALA A 74 -2.88 24.70 -1.93
N ARG A 75 -1.83 25.51 -1.95
CA ARG A 75 -1.05 25.80 -3.15
C ARG A 75 -0.46 24.51 -3.77
N PRO A 76 -0.31 24.42 -5.09
CA PRO A 76 0.39 23.30 -5.70
C PRO A 76 1.81 23.12 -5.14
N GLY A 77 2.20 21.87 -4.87
CA GLY A 77 3.49 21.54 -4.24
C GLY A 77 3.51 21.67 -2.72
N THR A 78 2.41 22.03 -2.05
CA THR A 78 2.33 21.93 -0.58
C THR A 78 2.49 20.48 -0.14
N ALA A 79 3.45 20.26 0.75
CA ALA A 79 3.72 18.97 1.36
C ALA A 79 2.50 18.46 2.14
N THR A 80 2.33 17.14 2.14
CA THR A 80 1.18 16.43 2.71
C THR A 80 0.99 16.76 4.19
N GLY A 81 2.08 16.98 4.92
CA GLY A 81 2.07 17.38 6.33
C GLY A 81 1.51 18.77 6.63
N TRP A 82 1.36 19.61 5.60
CA TRP A 82 0.80 20.97 5.66
C TRP A 82 -0.57 21.08 4.98
N LEU A 83 -1.08 20.00 4.38
CA LEU A 83 -2.42 20.04 3.82
C LEU A 83 -3.44 20.30 4.94
N PRO A 84 -4.39 21.25 4.76
CA PRO A 84 -5.35 21.58 5.78
C PRO A 84 -6.26 20.38 6.08
N TRP A 85 -6.62 20.19 7.33
CA TRP A 85 -7.65 19.25 7.75
C TRP A 85 -8.62 19.97 8.69
N GLU A 86 -9.56 20.66 8.07
CA GLU A 86 -10.54 21.50 8.75
C GLU A 86 -11.81 20.73 9.13
N SER A 87 -12.73 21.37 9.84
CA SER A 87 -14.02 20.79 10.26
C SER A 87 -14.83 20.22 9.08
N GLY A 88 -14.75 20.83 7.90
CA GLY A 88 -15.38 20.31 6.68
C GLY A 88 -14.82 18.95 6.25
N HIS A 89 -13.49 18.78 6.30
CA HIS A 89 -12.81 17.52 6.00
C HIS A 89 -13.16 16.47 7.06
N GLN A 90 -13.16 16.86 8.34
CA GLN A 90 -13.52 15.99 9.45
C GLN A 90 -14.97 15.48 9.31
N ALA A 91 -15.92 16.36 8.98
CA ALA A 91 -17.31 15.98 8.77
C ALA A 91 -17.50 15.07 7.54
N GLU A 92 -16.76 15.31 6.46
CA GLU A 92 -16.75 14.44 5.28
C GLU A 92 -16.20 13.05 5.60
N ALA A 93 -15.07 12.97 6.29
CA ALA A 93 -14.49 11.72 6.75
C ALA A 93 -15.43 10.97 7.70
N ALA A 94 -16.12 11.68 8.60
CA ALA A 94 -17.10 11.09 9.50
C ALA A 94 -18.33 10.52 8.75
N ARG A 95 -18.75 11.12 7.63
CA ARG A 95 -19.80 10.54 6.77
C ARG A 95 -19.34 9.28 6.05
N LEU A 96 -18.07 9.23 5.63
CA LEU A 96 -17.51 8.10 4.87
C LEU A 96 -17.24 6.88 5.75
N TRP A 97 -16.80 7.12 6.99
CA TRP A 97 -16.29 6.07 7.85
C TRP A 97 -16.98 5.99 9.22
N GLY A 98 -17.90 6.89 9.55
CA GLY A 98 -18.48 7.01 10.90
C GLY A 98 -17.58 7.84 11.84
N PRO A 99 -17.90 7.93 13.14
CA PRO A 99 -17.22 8.81 14.10
C PRO A 99 -15.70 8.65 14.13
N LEU A 100 -14.98 9.77 14.27
CA LEU A 100 -13.51 9.83 14.24
C LEU A 100 -13.02 10.63 15.46
N PRO A 101 -11.81 10.34 15.99
CA PRO A 101 -11.19 11.21 16.98
C PRO A 101 -10.90 12.59 16.39
N GLU A 102 -10.86 13.60 17.26
CA GLU A 102 -10.45 14.94 16.88
C GLU A 102 -8.99 14.96 16.42
N PRO A 103 -8.66 15.68 15.33
CA PRO A 103 -7.29 15.76 14.84
C PRO A 103 -6.41 16.53 15.85
N GLN A 104 -5.15 16.11 16.02
CA GLN A 104 -4.22 16.77 16.96
C GLN A 104 -3.85 18.21 16.54
N ALA A 105 -4.03 18.53 15.27
CA ALA A 105 -3.84 19.84 14.66
C ALA A 105 -4.71 19.92 13.40
N PRO A 106 -5.08 21.11 12.90
CA PRO A 106 -5.93 21.28 11.71
C PRO A 106 -5.19 20.99 10.40
N THR A 107 -4.43 19.90 10.36
CA THR A 107 -3.63 19.44 9.22
C THR A 107 -3.85 17.94 8.99
N LEU A 108 -3.60 17.48 7.78
CA LEU A 108 -3.67 16.06 7.45
C LEU A 108 -2.74 15.21 8.34
N ARG A 109 -1.62 15.79 8.79
CA ARG A 109 -0.73 15.18 9.78
C ARG A 109 -1.40 15.03 11.14
N GLY A 110 -2.07 16.08 11.62
CA GLY A 110 -2.83 16.04 12.87
C GLY A 110 -3.93 14.98 12.85
N HIS A 111 -4.60 14.83 11.71
CA HIS A 111 -5.56 13.73 11.46
C HIS A 111 -4.88 12.35 11.52
N ALA A 112 -3.77 12.16 10.81
CA ALA A 112 -3.04 10.90 10.80
C ALA A 112 -2.51 10.52 12.20
N LEU A 113 -2.00 11.49 12.96
CA LEU A 113 -1.53 11.28 14.34
C LEU A 113 -2.66 10.84 15.26
N ALA A 114 -3.83 11.51 15.20
CA ALA A 114 -5.00 11.16 15.99
C ALA A 114 -5.51 9.73 15.70
N LEU A 115 -5.61 9.36 14.42
CA LEU A 115 -6.02 8.02 14.02
C LEU A 115 -5.01 6.92 14.40
N GLY A 116 -3.73 7.27 14.48
CA GLY A 116 -2.65 6.34 14.79
C GLY A 116 -2.58 5.90 16.26
N GLN A 117 -3.37 6.51 17.16
CA GLN A 117 -3.32 6.27 18.61
C GLN A 117 -3.26 4.77 19.00
N PRO A 118 -4.08 3.87 18.41
CA PRO A 118 -4.04 2.45 18.75
C PRO A 118 -2.68 1.76 18.46
N LEU A 119 -1.89 2.30 17.52
CA LEU A 119 -0.53 1.82 17.25
C LEU A 119 0.48 2.44 18.22
N TRP A 120 0.30 3.72 18.58
CA TRP A 120 1.15 4.41 19.55
C TRP A 120 1.06 3.76 20.92
N ASP A 121 -0.15 3.42 21.36
CA ASP A 121 -0.42 2.71 22.63
C ASP A 121 0.27 1.33 22.68
N ARG A 122 0.57 0.74 21.52
CA ARG A 122 1.26 -0.56 21.40
C ARG A 122 2.79 -0.44 21.35
N GLY A 123 3.33 0.78 21.44
CA GLY A 123 4.77 1.07 21.49
C GLY A 123 5.39 1.49 20.16
N LEU A 124 4.60 1.73 19.12
CA LEU A 124 5.11 2.34 17.88
C LEU A 124 5.33 3.84 18.12
N ARG A 125 6.43 4.41 17.64
CA ARG A 125 6.68 5.86 17.76
C ARG A 125 6.46 6.56 16.41
N PRO A 126 5.57 7.56 16.32
CA PRO A 126 5.50 8.41 15.12
C PRO A 126 6.78 9.24 15.01
N PHE A 127 7.28 9.40 13.78
CA PHE A 127 8.43 10.25 13.50
C PHE A 127 8.17 11.12 12.26
N SER A 128 8.09 12.43 12.48
CA SER A 128 7.97 13.43 11.44
C SER A 128 9.36 14.00 11.11
N PRO A 129 9.90 13.81 9.89
CA PRO A 129 11.18 14.37 9.49
C PRO A 129 11.16 15.88 9.25
N THR A 130 10.00 16.52 9.42
CA THR A 130 9.85 17.97 9.29
C THR A 130 9.55 18.66 10.62
N ASP A 131 9.72 17.96 11.74
CA ASP A 131 9.82 18.63 13.03
C ASP A 131 11.11 19.50 13.01
N PRO A 132 11.03 20.83 13.25
CA PRO A 132 12.20 21.70 13.25
C PRO A 132 13.34 21.17 14.14
N ALA A 133 13.01 20.60 15.30
CA ALA A 133 14.00 20.12 16.28
C ALA A 133 14.86 18.97 15.73
N VAL A 134 14.34 18.20 14.77
CA VAL A 134 15.10 17.12 14.12
C VAL A 134 15.64 17.54 12.74
N ARG A 135 14.92 18.43 12.03
CA ARG A 135 15.21 18.79 10.64
C ARG A 135 16.30 19.84 10.51
N GLU A 136 16.32 20.84 11.39
CA GLU A 136 17.28 21.95 11.32
C GLU A 136 18.73 21.47 11.55
N PRO A 137 19.02 20.59 12.54
CA PRO A 137 20.39 20.15 12.80
C PRO A 137 21.06 19.41 11.62
N ILE A 138 20.28 18.74 10.77
CA ILE A 138 20.82 17.95 9.65
C ILE A 138 21.04 18.75 8.36
N GLN A 139 20.63 20.02 8.29
CA GLN A 139 20.71 20.80 7.03
C GLN A 139 22.13 20.91 6.48
N ALA A 140 23.12 21.11 7.36
CA ALA A 140 24.52 21.16 6.96
C ALA A 140 25.00 19.82 6.35
N GLN A 141 24.58 18.69 6.91
CA GLN A 141 24.90 17.37 6.37
C GLN A 141 24.22 17.12 5.02
N LEU A 142 22.95 17.51 4.87
CA LEU A 142 22.24 17.40 3.59
C LEU A 142 22.91 18.27 2.51
N ALA A 143 23.36 19.47 2.86
CA ALA A 143 24.11 20.34 1.95
C ALA A 143 25.45 19.71 1.53
N ARG A 144 26.17 19.07 2.47
CA ARG A 144 27.37 18.27 2.14
C ARG A 144 27.04 17.17 1.15
N TRP A 145 25.99 16.38 1.40
CA TRP A 145 25.55 15.31 0.49
C TRP A 145 25.17 15.80 -0.90
N ARG A 146 24.48 16.94 -1.00
CA ARG A 146 24.16 17.55 -2.28
C ARG A 146 25.40 17.90 -3.09
N ALA A 147 26.50 18.27 -2.44
CA ALA A 147 27.78 18.52 -3.10
C ALA A 147 28.52 17.23 -3.55
N LEU A 148 28.05 16.04 -3.15
CA LEU A 148 28.66 14.75 -3.53
C LEU A 148 28.18 14.21 -4.88
N ASN A 149 27.30 14.92 -5.58
CA ASN A 149 26.71 14.52 -6.87
C ASN A 149 26.04 13.13 -6.81
N LEU A 150 25.22 12.89 -5.78
CA LEU A 150 24.52 11.61 -5.60
C LEU A 150 23.61 11.28 -6.79
N GLU A 151 23.12 12.30 -7.50
CA GLU A 151 22.31 12.16 -8.72
C GLU A 151 23.00 11.33 -9.81
N ASP A 152 24.30 11.49 -10.01
CA ASP A 152 25.04 10.72 -11.04
C ASP A 152 25.18 9.26 -10.62
N LEU A 153 25.32 8.98 -9.32
CA LEU A 153 25.33 7.61 -8.80
C LEU A 153 23.95 6.96 -8.93
N LEU A 154 22.87 7.69 -8.66
CA LEU A 154 21.51 7.21 -8.84
C LEU A 154 21.22 6.87 -10.30
N ALA A 155 21.61 7.74 -11.24
CA ALA A 155 21.42 7.49 -12.67
C ALA A 155 22.17 6.24 -13.14
N ARG A 156 23.46 6.11 -12.78
CA ARG A 156 24.25 4.91 -13.10
C ARG A 156 23.66 3.64 -12.48
N GLN A 157 23.18 3.70 -11.25
CA GLN A 157 22.55 2.56 -10.61
C GLN A 157 21.24 2.17 -11.29
N ALA A 158 20.45 3.15 -11.76
CA ALA A 158 19.26 2.86 -12.55
C ALA A 158 19.61 2.12 -13.85
N ASP A 159 20.66 2.56 -14.58
CA ASP A 159 21.13 1.87 -15.80
C ASP A 159 21.57 0.42 -15.50
N VAL A 160 22.28 0.20 -14.39
CA VAL A 160 22.69 -1.14 -13.95
C VAL A 160 21.49 -2.02 -13.65
N LEU A 161 20.51 -1.52 -12.90
CA LEU A 161 19.29 -2.25 -12.56
C LEU A 161 18.47 -2.60 -13.82
N GLU A 162 18.32 -1.65 -14.73
CA GLU A 162 17.62 -1.84 -16.00
C GLU A 162 18.30 -2.89 -16.88
N SER A 163 19.63 -2.89 -16.95
CA SER A 163 20.42 -3.91 -17.68
C SER A 163 20.25 -5.33 -17.11
N GLN A 164 19.90 -5.44 -15.82
CA GLN A 164 19.60 -6.70 -15.13
C GLN A 164 18.13 -7.14 -15.28
N GLY A 165 17.30 -6.37 -16.00
CA GLY A 165 15.86 -6.59 -16.09
C GLY A 165 15.12 -6.31 -14.77
N ALA A 166 15.73 -5.58 -13.83
CA ALA A 166 15.09 -5.22 -12.58
C ALA A 166 14.05 -4.10 -12.81
N PRO A 167 12.90 -4.13 -12.10
CA PRO A 167 11.91 -3.08 -12.22
C PRO A 167 12.41 -1.76 -11.64
N LEU A 168 12.14 -0.66 -12.34
CA LEU A 168 12.39 0.71 -11.90
C LEU A 168 11.05 1.42 -11.61
N PRO A 169 10.42 1.19 -10.43
CA PRO A 169 9.19 1.90 -10.06
C PRO A 169 9.42 3.40 -9.83
N LEU A 170 10.68 3.81 -9.70
CA LEU A 170 11.14 5.18 -9.58
C LEU A 170 12.31 5.36 -10.54
N ASP A 171 12.21 6.30 -11.48
CA ASP A 171 13.33 6.64 -12.36
C ASP A 171 14.03 7.90 -11.86
N PRO A 172 15.25 7.81 -11.28
CA PRO A 172 15.99 8.96 -10.80
C PRO A 172 16.47 9.91 -11.91
N ARG A 173 16.42 9.48 -13.18
CA ARG A 173 16.76 10.31 -14.34
C ARG A 173 15.64 11.31 -14.67
N ALA A 174 14.39 10.97 -14.34
CA ALA A 174 13.22 11.82 -14.54
C ALA A 174 12.81 12.58 -13.25
N GLN A 175 13.16 12.05 -12.08
CA GLN A 175 12.76 12.61 -10.79
C GLN A 175 13.85 13.45 -10.15
N ALA A 176 13.45 14.53 -9.48
CA ALA A 176 14.41 15.35 -8.75
C ALA A 176 14.93 14.63 -7.52
N ALA A 177 16.26 14.67 -7.34
CA ALA A 177 16.91 14.17 -6.14
C ALA A 177 16.80 15.13 -4.95
N TRP A 178 16.63 16.44 -5.23
CA TRP A 178 16.60 17.50 -4.23
C TRP A 178 15.43 18.45 -4.46
N PHE A 179 14.93 18.98 -3.35
CA PHE A 179 13.83 19.93 -3.29
C PHE A 179 14.17 21.00 -2.25
N SER A 180 13.65 22.22 -2.45
CA SER A 180 13.52 23.19 -1.37
C SER A 180 12.17 23.00 -0.68
N LEU A 181 12.13 23.13 0.64
CA LEU A 181 10.92 23.05 1.44
C LEU A 181 10.84 24.29 2.34
N ASP A 182 9.82 25.14 2.14
CA ASP A 182 9.56 26.27 3.03
C ASP A 182 8.86 25.76 4.31
N PRO A 183 9.51 25.83 5.49
CA PRO A 183 8.94 25.31 6.73
C PRO A 183 7.69 26.06 7.20
N ARG A 184 7.47 27.29 6.72
CA ARG A 184 6.31 28.10 7.12
C ARG A 184 5.07 27.77 6.32
N THR A 185 5.24 27.50 5.02
CA THR A 185 4.11 27.27 4.10
C THR A 185 3.96 25.81 3.68
N GLY A 186 4.94 24.97 3.99
CA GLY A 186 5.02 23.59 3.52
C GLY A 186 5.24 23.48 2.01
N ARG A 187 5.52 24.58 1.30
CA ARG A 187 5.70 24.54 -0.15
C ARG A 187 7.01 23.84 -0.48
N ARG A 188 6.91 22.73 -1.21
CA ARG A 188 8.04 21.93 -1.69
C ARG A 188 8.21 22.11 -3.18
N GLN A 189 9.41 22.50 -3.60
CA GLN A 189 9.72 22.79 -5.00
C GLN A 189 10.94 22.02 -5.42
N ARG A 190 10.91 21.49 -6.65
CA ARG A 190 12.08 20.86 -7.27
C ARG A 190 13.24 21.85 -7.27
N LEU A 191 14.43 21.37 -6.94
CA LEU A 191 15.65 22.15 -6.91
C LEU A 191 16.63 21.54 -7.90
N GLU A 192 16.94 22.27 -8.97
CA GLU A 192 17.81 21.77 -10.03
C GLU A 192 19.27 21.70 -9.57
N ARG A 193 20.10 21.00 -10.35
CA ARG A 193 21.55 20.94 -10.10
C ARG A 193 22.15 22.35 -10.18
N GLY A 194 22.93 22.71 -9.16
CA GLY A 194 23.56 24.04 -9.06
C GLY A 194 22.66 25.17 -8.58
N GLU A 195 21.33 24.97 -8.48
CA GLU A 195 20.42 26.00 -8.00
C GLU A 195 20.64 26.26 -6.50
N PRO A 196 20.82 27.52 -6.06
CA PRO A 196 21.02 27.82 -4.64
C PRO A 196 19.75 27.51 -3.84
N LEU A 197 19.93 26.97 -2.62
CA LEU A 197 18.82 26.81 -1.69
C LEU A 197 18.40 28.20 -1.18
N PRO A 198 17.11 28.58 -1.22
CA PRO A 198 16.66 29.81 -0.59
C PRO A 198 16.98 29.82 0.91
N GLY A 199 17.50 30.91 1.45
CA GLY A 199 18.08 30.94 2.80
C GLY A 199 17.15 30.59 3.96
N SER A 200 15.82 30.70 3.77
CA SER A 200 14.81 30.33 4.77
C SER A 200 14.19 28.95 4.56
N HIS A 201 14.65 28.20 3.55
CA HIS A 201 14.09 26.90 3.19
C HIS A 201 15.00 25.77 3.69
N TRP A 202 14.41 24.61 3.95
CA TRP A 202 15.14 23.37 4.17
C TRP A 202 15.43 22.66 2.85
N LEU A 203 16.59 22.04 2.77
CA LEU A 203 16.90 21.07 1.73
C LEU A 203 16.14 19.77 2.01
N SER A 204 15.44 19.24 1.01
CA SER A 204 14.61 18.04 1.11
C SER A 204 14.97 16.98 0.06
N PRO A 205 15.31 15.75 0.47
CA PRO A 205 15.67 14.69 -0.46
C PRO A 205 14.45 14.11 -1.18
N GLY A 206 14.63 13.73 -2.43
CA GLY A 206 13.70 12.89 -3.19
C GLY A 206 13.61 11.47 -2.62
N ALA A 207 12.66 10.68 -3.14
CA ALA A 207 12.36 9.35 -2.60
C ALA A 207 13.57 8.40 -2.58
N ALA A 208 14.49 8.51 -3.55
CA ALA A 208 15.69 7.67 -3.60
C ALA A 208 16.75 8.01 -2.54
N ILE A 209 16.82 9.27 -2.07
CA ILE A 209 17.80 9.73 -1.07
C ILE A 209 17.21 9.69 0.35
N ARG A 210 15.87 9.70 0.47
CA ARG A 210 15.14 9.62 1.74
C ARG A 210 15.62 8.48 2.67
N PRO A 211 15.95 7.25 2.20
CA PRO A 211 16.52 6.20 3.04
C PRO A 211 17.77 6.62 3.83
N LEU A 212 18.65 7.41 3.19
CA LEU A 212 19.88 7.90 3.81
C LEU A 212 19.56 8.91 4.90
N MET A 213 18.65 9.85 4.64
CA MET A 213 18.23 10.84 5.63
C MET A 213 17.54 10.18 6.84
N GLN A 214 16.79 9.10 6.63
CA GLN A 214 16.22 8.32 7.73
C GLN A 214 17.32 7.74 8.63
N SER A 215 18.39 7.21 8.04
CA SER A 215 19.52 6.62 8.78
C SER A 215 20.48 7.67 9.36
N LEU A 216 20.43 8.91 8.86
CA LEU A 216 21.10 10.06 9.48
C LEU A 216 20.39 10.52 10.75
N LEU A 217 19.05 10.48 10.75
CA LEU A 217 18.22 10.95 11.85
C LEU A 217 18.01 9.92 12.95
N LEU A 218 18.12 8.63 12.63
CA LEU A 218 17.79 7.53 13.52
C LEU A 218 18.84 6.42 13.41
N PRO A 219 19.17 5.71 14.50
CA PRO A 219 20.06 4.55 14.48
C PRO A 219 19.31 3.32 13.92
N VAL A 220 18.98 3.35 12.63
CA VAL A 220 18.15 2.32 11.98
C VAL A 220 18.96 1.03 11.78
N ALA A 221 18.57 -0.02 12.48
CA ALA A 221 19.14 -1.35 12.32
C ALA A 221 18.45 -2.12 11.18
N ALA A 222 17.14 -1.96 11.03
CA ALA A 222 16.37 -2.60 9.97
C ALA A 222 15.18 -1.75 9.52
N VAL A 223 14.73 -2.00 8.29
CA VAL A 223 13.55 -1.36 7.70
C VAL A 223 12.55 -2.40 7.20
N VAL A 224 11.27 -2.19 7.48
CA VAL A 224 10.17 -3.01 6.96
C VAL A 224 9.59 -2.37 5.71
N LEU A 225 9.78 -3.01 4.55
CA LEU A 225 9.46 -2.46 3.23
C LEU A 225 8.51 -3.36 2.43
N GLY A 226 7.61 -2.74 1.67
CA GLY A 226 6.80 -3.41 0.65
C GLY A 226 7.58 -3.71 -0.64
N PRO A 227 6.98 -4.47 -1.59
CA PRO A 227 7.67 -4.90 -2.81
C PRO A 227 8.21 -3.73 -3.67
N SER A 228 7.40 -2.69 -3.89
CA SER A 228 7.80 -1.51 -4.67
C SER A 228 8.90 -0.70 -3.97
N GLU A 229 8.90 -0.68 -2.64
CA GLU A 229 9.92 0.02 -1.86
C GLU A 229 11.26 -0.69 -1.90
N ARG A 230 11.24 -2.01 -1.74
CA ARG A 230 12.43 -2.84 -1.90
C ARG A 230 13.06 -2.64 -3.28
N ALA A 231 12.25 -2.50 -4.33
CA ALA A 231 12.74 -2.25 -5.68
C ALA A 231 13.43 -0.88 -5.81
N TYR A 232 12.83 0.23 -5.35
CA TYR A 232 13.49 1.53 -5.44
C TYR A 232 14.63 1.70 -4.43
N TRP A 233 14.61 1.02 -3.29
CA TRP A 233 15.73 1.05 -2.33
C TRP A 233 17.04 0.53 -2.93
N ARG A 234 16.98 -0.31 -3.97
CA ARG A 234 18.17 -0.73 -4.72
C ARG A 234 18.90 0.44 -5.39
N LEU A 235 18.21 1.56 -5.63
CA LEU A 235 18.84 2.78 -6.19
C LEU A 235 19.83 3.40 -5.21
N CYS A 236 19.59 3.30 -3.90
CA CYS A 236 20.48 3.90 -2.90
C CYS A 236 21.63 2.99 -2.45
N GLU A 237 21.71 1.75 -2.96
CA GLU A 237 22.80 0.80 -2.66
C GLU A 237 24.21 1.42 -2.80
N PRO A 238 24.59 2.07 -3.91
CA PRO A 238 25.92 2.67 -4.03
C PRO A 238 26.08 3.98 -3.25
N LEU A 239 25.01 4.52 -2.67
CA LEU A 239 25.06 5.81 -1.97
C LEU A 239 25.48 5.64 -0.51
N TRP A 240 25.22 4.50 0.14
CA TRP A 240 25.51 4.27 1.56
C TRP A 240 26.98 4.54 1.92
N GLU A 241 27.90 3.91 1.20
CA GLU A 241 29.34 4.12 1.38
C GLU A 241 29.73 5.56 1.04
N ARG A 242 29.14 6.12 -0.02
CA ARG A 242 29.42 7.49 -0.47
C ARG A 242 29.07 8.55 0.58
N VAL A 243 28.04 8.30 1.39
CA VAL A 243 27.58 9.18 2.46
C VAL A 243 28.05 8.76 3.85
N GLU A 244 28.91 7.73 3.92
CA GLU A 244 29.51 7.22 5.16
C GLU A 244 28.45 6.73 6.18
N LEU A 245 27.36 6.13 5.69
CA LEU A 245 26.32 5.51 6.53
C LEU A 245 26.25 4.01 6.30
N ALA A 246 25.92 3.27 7.36
CA ALA A 246 25.62 1.85 7.24
C ALA A 246 24.20 1.63 6.69
N ALA A 247 24.09 0.75 5.69
CA ALA A 247 22.78 0.36 5.15
C ALA A 247 22.01 -0.50 6.18
N PRO A 248 20.73 -0.20 6.46
CA PRO A 248 19.93 -1.02 7.37
C PRO A 248 19.55 -2.36 6.71
N LYS A 249 19.29 -3.38 7.54
CA LYS A 249 18.75 -4.64 7.06
C LYS A 249 17.35 -4.44 6.48
N ILE A 250 17.10 -4.92 5.27
CA ILE A 250 15.77 -4.87 4.65
C ILE A 250 14.96 -6.10 5.05
N LEU A 251 13.80 -5.85 5.65
CA LEU A 251 12.82 -6.87 6.04
C LEU A 251 11.58 -6.73 5.14
N PRO A 252 11.14 -7.80 4.46
CA PRO A 252 9.92 -7.75 3.65
C PRO A 252 8.69 -7.67 4.55
N ARG A 253 7.78 -6.74 4.26
CA ARG A 253 6.48 -6.74 4.94
C ARG A 253 5.62 -7.93 4.47
N PRO A 254 4.91 -8.63 5.38
CA PRO A 254 3.87 -9.59 5.00
C PRO A 254 2.63 -8.92 4.39
N SER A 255 1.99 -9.57 3.42
CA SER A 255 0.66 -9.17 2.96
C SER A 255 -0.39 -9.60 3.98
N VAL A 256 -1.33 -8.73 4.32
CA VAL A 256 -2.39 -9.01 5.30
C VAL A 256 -3.75 -8.96 4.62
N TYR A 257 -4.58 -9.97 4.85
CA TYR A 257 -5.98 -10.01 4.43
C TYR A 257 -6.87 -10.24 5.64
N VAL A 258 -7.88 -9.39 5.79
CA VAL A 258 -8.89 -9.53 6.84
C VAL A 258 -10.11 -10.22 6.23
N VAL A 259 -10.28 -11.48 6.60
CA VAL A 259 -11.34 -12.38 6.12
C VAL A 259 -12.61 -12.10 6.92
N PRO A 260 -13.75 -11.80 6.28
CA PRO A 260 -15.00 -11.59 7.00
C PRO A 260 -15.41 -12.82 7.80
N LYS A 261 -16.03 -12.60 8.95
CA LYS A 261 -16.52 -13.65 9.84
C LYS A 261 -17.35 -14.71 9.11
N GLY A 262 -17.09 -15.97 9.41
CA GLY A 262 -17.81 -17.11 8.82
C GLY A 262 -17.30 -17.54 7.45
N PHE A 263 -16.32 -16.84 6.88
CA PHE A 263 -15.60 -17.33 5.71
C PHE A 263 -14.33 -18.08 6.10
N THR A 264 -14.08 -19.21 5.44
CA THR A 264 -12.83 -19.96 5.57
C THR A 264 -12.11 -19.98 4.23
N ILE A 265 -10.84 -19.56 4.19
CA ILE A 265 -10.02 -19.61 2.98
C ILE A 265 -8.56 -19.89 3.33
N HIS A 266 -7.89 -20.69 2.51
CA HIS A 266 -6.46 -20.98 2.63
C HIS A 266 -5.64 -20.05 1.71
N PRO A 267 -4.39 -19.65 2.07
CA PRO A 267 -3.55 -18.80 1.23
C PRO A 267 -3.39 -19.27 -0.23
N SER A 268 -3.31 -20.58 -0.47
CA SER A 268 -3.19 -21.15 -1.82
C SER A 268 -4.41 -20.90 -2.73
N GLN A 269 -5.57 -20.57 -2.14
CA GLN A 269 -6.81 -20.33 -2.87
C GLN A 269 -6.99 -18.87 -3.29
N LEU A 270 -6.15 -17.94 -2.80
CA LEU A 270 -6.33 -16.50 -3.03
C LEU A 270 -6.25 -16.11 -4.50
N GLU A 271 -5.33 -16.68 -5.28
CA GLU A 271 -5.23 -16.36 -6.71
C GLU A 271 -6.45 -16.89 -7.49
N ALA A 272 -6.94 -18.09 -7.16
CA ALA A 272 -8.17 -18.63 -7.76
C ALA A 272 -9.38 -17.76 -7.41
N LEU A 273 -9.50 -17.35 -6.14
CA LEU A 273 -10.54 -16.42 -5.68
C LEU A 273 -10.47 -15.11 -6.46
N LYS A 274 -9.30 -14.48 -6.53
CA LYS A 274 -9.05 -13.18 -7.19
C LYS A 274 -9.50 -13.16 -8.65
N VAL A 275 -9.19 -14.22 -9.41
CA VAL A 275 -9.57 -14.31 -10.84
C VAL A 275 -10.98 -14.89 -11.06
N GLY A 276 -11.66 -15.30 -10.01
CA GLY A 276 -13.02 -15.86 -10.10
C GLY A 276 -13.06 -17.27 -10.69
N ALA A 277 -12.01 -18.07 -10.47
CA ALA A 277 -11.89 -19.46 -10.89
C ALA A 277 -12.50 -20.40 -9.83
N TRP A 278 -13.84 -20.41 -9.77
CA TRP A 278 -14.61 -21.17 -8.77
C TRP A 278 -14.35 -22.68 -8.83
N ASP A 279 -14.11 -23.20 -10.03
CA ASP A 279 -13.71 -24.58 -10.29
C ASP A 279 -12.43 -25.01 -9.55
N ARG A 280 -11.52 -24.06 -9.28
CA ARG A 280 -10.27 -24.30 -8.56
C ARG A 280 -10.40 -24.16 -7.04
N LEU A 281 -11.53 -23.64 -6.56
CA LEU A 281 -11.82 -23.53 -5.13
C LEU A 281 -12.52 -24.79 -4.63
N ALA A 282 -13.49 -25.28 -5.39
CA ALA A 282 -14.20 -26.52 -5.12
C ALA A 282 -14.71 -27.15 -6.42
N GLY A 283 -14.58 -28.48 -6.53
CA GLY A 283 -15.18 -29.24 -7.62
C GLY A 283 -16.68 -29.42 -7.42
N TRP A 284 -17.46 -29.23 -8.49
CA TRP A 284 -18.85 -29.68 -8.49
C TRP A 284 -18.88 -31.22 -8.55
N PRO A 285 -19.63 -31.90 -7.65
CA PRO A 285 -19.56 -33.36 -7.53
C PRO A 285 -20.22 -34.10 -8.71
N GLY A 286 -21.09 -33.44 -9.47
CA GLY A 286 -21.79 -34.04 -10.61
C GLY A 286 -21.17 -33.69 -11.97
N PRO A 287 -21.70 -34.26 -13.06
CA PRO A 287 -21.35 -33.82 -14.40
C PRO A 287 -21.87 -32.41 -14.65
N LEU A 288 -21.04 -31.58 -15.29
CA LEU A 288 -21.42 -30.23 -15.67
C LEU A 288 -22.40 -30.23 -16.85
N PRO A 289 -23.34 -29.28 -16.94
CA PRO A 289 -24.22 -29.11 -18.09
C PRO A 289 -23.51 -29.15 -19.44
N THR A 290 -22.33 -28.54 -19.59
CA THR A 290 -21.57 -28.63 -20.85
C THR A 290 -21.02 -30.02 -21.16
N GLN A 291 -20.70 -30.84 -20.14
CA GLN A 291 -20.25 -32.23 -20.33
C GLN A 291 -21.39 -33.12 -20.83
N ARG A 292 -22.65 -32.76 -20.55
CA ARG A 292 -23.83 -33.47 -21.05
C ARG A 292 -24.27 -32.98 -22.43
N PHE A 293 -23.74 -31.86 -22.92
CA PHE A 293 -24.11 -31.29 -24.21
C PHE A 293 -23.37 -32.02 -25.34
N GLN A 294 -24.12 -32.74 -26.17
CA GLN A 294 -23.59 -33.41 -27.34
C GLN A 294 -23.65 -32.49 -28.54
N VAL A 295 -22.51 -32.26 -29.18
CA VAL A 295 -22.41 -31.55 -30.46
C VAL A 295 -22.78 -32.54 -31.56
N SER A 296 -23.64 -32.13 -32.49
CA SER A 296 -24.03 -32.93 -33.65
C SER A 296 -23.71 -32.20 -34.94
N GLU A 297 -23.44 -32.92 -36.03
CA GLU A 297 -23.33 -32.30 -37.35
C GLU A 297 -24.72 -31.82 -37.83
N PRO A 298 -24.80 -30.72 -38.60
CA PRO A 298 -26.03 -30.36 -39.28
C PRO A 298 -26.38 -31.43 -40.32
N ASP A 299 -27.67 -31.58 -40.59
CA ASP A 299 -28.12 -32.48 -41.65
C ASP A 299 -27.54 -32.02 -43.02
N PRO A 300 -26.81 -32.90 -43.74
CA PRO A 300 -26.22 -32.56 -45.03
C PRO A 300 -27.25 -32.16 -46.10
N SER A 301 -28.51 -32.56 -45.95
CA SER A 301 -29.59 -32.21 -46.88
C SER A 301 -30.07 -30.76 -46.74
N TRP A 302 -29.73 -30.08 -45.65
CA TRP A 302 -30.14 -28.69 -45.44
C TRP A 302 -29.35 -27.72 -46.32
N PRO A 303 -29.94 -26.58 -46.74
CA PRO A 303 -29.20 -25.51 -47.40
C PRO A 303 -27.99 -25.06 -46.56
N GLY A 304 -26.85 -24.74 -47.21
CA GLY A 304 -25.61 -24.40 -46.50
C GLY A 304 -25.78 -23.28 -45.45
N ALA A 305 -26.59 -22.26 -45.75
CA ALA A 305 -26.90 -21.19 -44.80
C ALA A 305 -27.60 -21.68 -43.51
N LEU A 306 -28.44 -22.72 -43.60
CA LEU A 306 -29.11 -23.34 -42.45
C LEU A 306 -28.14 -24.22 -41.65
N GLN A 307 -27.24 -24.96 -42.32
CA GLN A 307 -26.17 -25.71 -41.67
C GLN A 307 -25.27 -24.78 -40.84
N ASP A 308 -24.87 -23.64 -41.41
CA ASP A 308 -24.07 -22.64 -40.69
C ASP A 308 -24.80 -22.03 -39.51
N ARG A 309 -26.10 -21.75 -39.67
CA ARG A 309 -26.94 -21.25 -38.56
C ARG A 309 -27.05 -22.29 -37.44
N PHE A 310 -27.21 -23.57 -37.77
CA PHE A 310 -27.28 -24.66 -36.78
C PHE A 310 -25.98 -24.78 -35.98
N ARG A 311 -24.81 -24.78 -36.65
CA ARG A 311 -23.51 -24.77 -35.97
C ARG A 311 -23.36 -23.58 -35.03
N LYS A 312 -23.73 -22.36 -35.49
CA LYS A 312 -23.73 -21.14 -34.66
C LYS A 312 -24.65 -21.28 -33.44
N GLU A 313 -25.84 -21.84 -33.59
CA GLU A 313 -26.75 -22.06 -32.46
C GLU A 313 -26.25 -23.10 -31.46
N GLN A 314 -25.53 -24.14 -31.90
CA GLN A 314 -24.89 -25.08 -30.98
C GLN A 314 -23.77 -24.42 -30.16
N VAL A 315 -22.94 -23.60 -30.80
CA VAL A 315 -21.91 -22.81 -30.10
C VAL A 315 -22.56 -21.91 -29.05
N ARG A 316 -23.60 -21.16 -29.44
CA ARG A 316 -24.38 -20.29 -28.52
C ARG A 316 -25.02 -21.07 -27.37
N SER A 317 -25.53 -22.28 -27.64
CA SER A 317 -26.12 -23.14 -26.62
C SER A 317 -25.06 -23.61 -25.63
N ARG A 318 -23.90 -24.07 -26.11
CA ARG A 318 -22.77 -24.44 -25.25
C ARG A 318 -22.25 -23.27 -24.41
N GLU A 319 -22.20 -22.06 -24.98
CA GLU A 319 -21.86 -20.83 -24.24
C GLU A 319 -22.89 -20.47 -23.17
N ARG A 320 -24.19 -20.75 -23.39
CA ARG A 320 -25.20 -20.58 -22.34
C ARG A 320 -25.05 -21.61 -21.24
N LEU A 321 -24.74 -22.86 -21.58
CA LEU A 321 -24.51 -23.93 -20.60
C LEU A 321 -23.26 -23.66 -19.74
N SER A 322 -22.18 -23.10 -20.31
CA SER A 322 -20.98 -22.77 -19.53
C SER A 322 -21.25 -21.72 -18.43
N LYS A 323 -22.28 -20.86 -18.60
CA LYS A 323 -22.74 -19.96 -17.54
C LYS A 323 -23.40 -20.71 -16.38
N LEU A 324 -24.11 -21.80 -16.67
CA LEU A 324 -24.69 -22.69 -15.65
C LEU A 324 -23.60 -23.48 -14.94
N ASP A 325 -22.61 -24.01 -15.67
CA ASP A 325 -21.43 -24.66 -15.07
C ASP A 325 -20.76 -23.74 -14.04
N ARG A 326 -20.52 -22.48 -14.43
CA ARG A 326 -19.92 -21.47 -13.55
C ARG A 326 -20.78 -21.20 -12.30
N ARG A 327 -22.11 -21.26 -12.42
CA ARG A 327 -23.03 -21.07 -11.29
C ARG A 327 -22.98 -22.26 -10.33
N LEU A 328 -22.93 -23.49 -10.84
CA LEU A 328 -22.77 -24.70 -10.04
C LEU A 328 -21.42 -24.72 -9.29
N GLN A 329 -20.34 -24.33 -9.97
CA GLN A 329 -19.02 -24.22 -9.36
C GLN A 329 -19.00 -23.14 -8.27
N ARG A 330 -19.69 -22.01 -8.47
CA ARG A 330 -19.86 -20.96 -7.45
C ARG A 330 -20.60 -21.49 -6.22
N GLU A 331 -21.64 -22.29 -6.43
CA GLU A 331 -22.42 -22.90 -5.35
C GLU A 331 -21.61 -23.93 -4.56
N ALA A 332 -20.88 -24.82 -5.24
CA ALA A 332 -19.93 -25.73 -4.59
C ALA A 332 -18.86 -24.97 -3.79
N SER A 333 -18.29 -23.92 -4.37
CA SER A 333 -17.32 -23.06 -3.69
C SER A 333 -17.92 -22.39 -2.46
N ALA A 334 -19.19 -21.98 -2.52
CA ALA A 334 -19.86 -21.33 -1.40
C ALA A 334 -19.99 -22.25 -0.18
N GLN A 335 -20.21 -23.54 -0.40
CA GLN A 335 -20.27 -24.53 0.68
C GLN A 335 -18.92 -24.70 1.38
N VAL A 336 -17.82 -24.72 0.60
CA VAL A 336 -16.46 -24.85 1.15
C VAL A 336 -15.99 -23.58 1.85
N LEU A 337 -16.31 -22.41 1.29
CA LEU A 337 -15.86 -21.13 1.82
C LEU A 337 -16.73 -20.59 2.96
N GLY A 338 -17.90 -21.18 3.22
CA GLY A 338 -18.84 -20.72 4.25
C GLY A 338 -19.75 -19.56 3.82
N GLY A 339 -19.74 -19.19 2.54
CA GLY A 339 -20.57 -18.11 2.00
C GLY A 339 -20.27 -17.81 0.53
N ASP A 340 -20.96 -16.81 -0.04
CA ASP A 340 -20.82 -16.47 -1.47
C ASP A 340 -19.36 -16.08 -1.85
N PRO A 341 -18.67 -16.86 -2.71
CA PRO A 341 -17.27 -16.60 -3.07
C PRO A 341 -17.08 -15.27 -3.81
N GLU A 342 -18.09 -14.79 -4.54
CA GLU A 342 -17.98 -13.49 -5.21
C GLU A 342 -18.02 -12.33 -4.21
N ARG A 343 -18.80 -12.46 -3.13
CA ARG A 343 -18.78 -11.51 -2.02
C ARG A 343 -17.41 -11.52 -1.34
N LEU A 344 -16.86 -12.69 -1.04
CA LEU A 344 -15.52 -12.81 -0.47
C LEU A 344 -14.45 -12.20 -1.39
N ARG A 345 -14.53 -12.48 -2.69
CA ARG A 345 -13.63 -11.90 -3.70
C ARG A 345 -13.73 -10.38 -3.72
N GLN A 346 -14.93 -9.81 -3.67
CA GLN A 346 -15.09 -8.35 -3.66
C GLN A 346 -14.55 -7.71 -2.38
N THR A 347 -14.60 -8.42 -1.25
CA THR A 347 -14.02 -7.94 0.02
C THR A 347 -12.49 -8.03 0.04
N LEU A 348 -11.93 -9.17 -0.37
CA LEU A 348 -10.47 -9.40 -0.34
C LEU A 348 -9.74 -8.77 -1.54
N PHE A 349 -10.45 -8.56 -2.66
CA PHE A 349 -9.91 -8.00 -3.90
C PHE A 349 -10.79 -6.87 -4.48
N PRO A 350 -11.09 -5.81 -3.70
CA PRO A 350 -11.89 -4.69 -4.19
C PRO A 350 -11.22 -4.04 -5.40
N PHE A 351 -12.01 -3.79 -6.45
CA PHE A 351 -11.50 -3.29 -7.75
C PHE A 351 -10.39 -4.17 -8.36
N GLY A 352 -10.35 -5.46 -8.05
CA GLY A 352 -9.36 -6.42 -8.57
C GLY A 352 -7.97 -6.31 -7.93
N ARG A 353 -7.82 -5.55 -6.84
CA ARG A 353 -6.56 -5.37 -6.12
C ARG A 353 -6.72 -5.81 -4.68
N ALA A 354 -5.64 -6.30 -4.06
CA ALA A 354 -5.65 -6.75 -2.67
C ALA A 354 -6.25 -5.70 -1.72
N GLN A 355 -7.07 -6.16 -0.78
CA GLN A 355 -7.79 -5.35 0.21
C GLN A 355 -6.90 -4.29 0.87
N GLU A 356 -5.75 -4.71 1.37
CA GLU A 356 -4.78 -3.83 2.05
C GLU A 356 -4.23 -2.69 1.18
N ARG A 357 -4.37 -2.77 -0.15
CA ARG A 357 -3.90 -1.74 -1.09
C ARG A 357 -5.00 -0.77 -1.52
N VAL A 358 -6.23 -0.99 -1.07
CA VAL A 358 -7.41 -0.26 -1.53
C VAL A 358 -8.21 0.31 -0.37
N GLN A 359 -8.48 -0.52 0.64
CA GLN A 359 -9.27 -0.10 1.79
C GLN A 359 -8.45 0.85 2.69
N PRO A 360 -9.10 1.80 3.38
CA PRO A 360 -8.44 2.60 4.42
C PRO A 360 -7.97 1.71 5.57
N GLY A 361 -6.92 2.11 6.28
CA GLY A 361 -6.47 1.43 7.51
C GLY A 361 -7.41 1.64 8.70
N LEU A 362 -8.28 2.64 8.63
CA LEU A 362 -9.19 3.03 9.71
C LEU A 362 -10.04 1.90 10.31
N PRO A 363 -10.68 1.00 9.53
CA PRO A 363 -11.43 -0.13 10.10
C PRO A 363 -10.54 -1.04 10.97
N TRP A 364 -9.27 -1.21 10.61
CA TRP A 364 -8.34 -2.01 11.39
C TRP A 364 -7.93 -1.30 12.68
N LEU A 365 -7.65 0.01 12.59
CA LEU A 365 -7.27 0.83 13.75
C LEU A 365 -8.36 0.89 14.82
N ARG A 366 -9.64 0.78 14.45
CA ARG A 366 -10.76 0.76 15.40
C ARG A 366 -10.86 -0.50 16.24
N SER A 367 -10.31 -1.62 15.78
CA SER A 367 -10.39 -2.89 16.49
C SER A 367 -9.04 -3.27 17.07
N GLY A 368 -8.88 -3.01 18.37
CA GLY A 368 -7.68 -3.43 19.11
C GLY A 368 -7.43 -4.93 19.00
N GLU A 369 -8.48 -5.74 19.11
CA GLU A 369 -8.40 -7.19 18.96
C GLU A 369 -7.90 -7.63 17.58
N LEU A 370 -8.33 -6.95 16.51
CA LEU A 370 -7.85 -7.24 15.16
C LEU A 370 -6.37 -6.86 15.01
N LEU A 371 -5.96 -5.70 15.53
CA LEU A 371 -4.54 -5.32 15.53
C LEU A 371 -3.68 -6.35 16.26
N ASP A 372 -4.13 -6.81 17.42
CA ASP A 372 -3.41 -7.81 18.21
C ASP A 372 -3.37 -9.17 17.49
N ALA A 373 -4.48 -9.61 16.90
CA ALA A 373 -4.54 -10.85 16.12
C ALA A 373 -3.64 -10.82 14.86
N ILE A 374 -3.53 -9.66 14.19
CA ILE A 374 -2.58 -9.47 13.09
C ILE A 374 -1.14 -9.54 13.62
N LEU A 375 -0.87 -8.82 14.71
CA LEU A 375 0.46 -8.71 15.29
C LEU A 375 1.00 -10.05 15.81
N GLU A 376 0.15 -10.86 16.43
CA GLU A 376 0.47 -12.22 16.91
C GLU A 376 0.91 -13.16 15.78
N ARG A 377 0.39 -12.96 14.56
CA ARG A 377 0.75 -13.75 13.38
C ARG A 377 2.01 -13.25 12.65
N MET A 378 2.60 -12.13 13.08
CA MET A 378 3.80 -11.55 12.47
C MET A 378 5.09 -12.15 13.06
N ASP A 379 5.37 -13.40 12.68
CA ASP A 379 6.56 -14.16 13.11
C ASP A 379 7.87 -13.74 12.40
N GLY A 380 7.80 -12.91 11.35
CA GLY A 380 8.94 -12.49 10.52
C GLY A 380 9.30 -13.45 9.37
N ALA A 381 8.65 -14.60 9.28
CA ALA A 381 8.86 -15.61 8.25
C ALA A 381 7.67 -15.73 7.29
N THR A 382 6.45 -15.55 7.80
CA THR A 382 5.20 -15.75 7.07
C THR A 382 4.94 -14.58 6.12
N PRO A 383 4.97 -14.78 4.78
CA PRO A 383 4.85 -13.68 3.81
C PRO A 383 3.40 -13.22 3.58
N LEU A 384 2.43 -14.01 4.03
CA LEU A 384 1.01 -13.76 3.86
C LEU A 384 0.24 -14.17 5.11
N ILE A 385 -0.49 -13.23 5.69
CA ILE A 385 -1.27 -13.40 6.90
C ILE A 385 -2.75 -13.25 6.54
N LEU A 386 -3.53 -14.29 6.81
CA LEU A 386 -4.98 -14.21 6.86
C LEU A 386 -5.38 -13.98 8.32
N VAL A 387 -6.33 -13.09 8.59
CA VAL A 387 -6.91 -12.93 9.94
C VAL A 387 -8.42 -12.83 9.77
N GLU A 388 -9.18 -13.54 10.61
CA GLU A 388 -10.63 -13.40 10.62
C GLU A 388 -11.03 -12.09 11.33
N GLU A 389 -12.02 -11.39 10.77
CA GLU A 389 -12.71 -10.29 11.43
C GLU A 389 -13.47 -10.83 12.65
N ARG A 390 -13.07 -10.40 13.86
CA ARG A 390 -13.64 -10.91 15.12
C ARG A 390 -15.02 -10.31 15.43
#